data_AF-A0A564W1E6-F1
#
_entry.id   AF-A0A564W1E6-F1
#
_cell.length_a   1.000
_cell.length_b   1.000
_cell.length_c   1.000
_cell.angle_alpha   90.00
_cell.angle_beta   90.00
_cell.angle_gamma   90.00
#
_symmetry.space_group_name_H-M   'P 1'
#
loop_
_entity.id
_entity.type
_entity.pdbx_description
1 polymer ?
#
loop_
_entity_poly.entity_id
_entity_poly.type
_entity_poly.pdbx_seq_one_letter_code
_entity_poly.pdbx_strand_id
1 'polypeptide(L)'
;MGVRDEELNGCYAMLCEALRAWHRMQKDHPRETAAKVLKDVYGYEFHLNGGGCPWRIPSVDHEWATNGMRALGLPADRFEDNAIVLARLLDGQAGDYELASGRMPETPDTAYGSDADRFVVVEQFHNAFRRITTDWDSALDRKTMDANLERLLPLAAHTVRIEREGGIPDLRPMLELCRKTHKQ
;
A
#
# COMPACT_ATOMS: atom_id res chain seq x y z
N MET A 1 -7.07 -15.55 18.90
CA MET A 1 -7.19 -14.08 18.98
C MET A 1 -7.07 -13.55 17.57
N GLY A 2 -8.12 -12.91 17.05
CA GLY A 2 -8.07 -12.29 15.72
C GLY A 2 -7.12 -11.09 15.73
N VAL A 3 -6.55 -10.76 14.57
CA VAL A 3 -5.84 -9.49 14.37
C VAL A 3 -6.86 -8.37 14.52
N ARG A 4 -6.52 -7.31 15.26
CA ARG A 4 -7.41 -6.16 15.42
C ARG A 4 -7.51 -5.37 14.11
N ASP A 5 -8.68 -4.83 13.80
CA ASP A 5 -8.93 -4.07 12.56
C ASP A 5 -7.95 -2.89 12.41
N GLU A 6 -7.55 -2.27 13.51
CA GLU A 6 -6.57 -1.18 13.51
C GLU A 6 -5.18 -1.63 13.06
N GLU A 7 -4.78 -2.86 13.38
CA GLU A 7 -3.50 -3.43 12.91
C GLU A 7 -3.56 -3.79 11.43
N LEU A 8 -4.75 -4.18 10.93
CA LEU A 8 -4.97 -4.42 9.51
C LEU A 8 -4.91 -3.12 8.71
N ASN A 9 -5.57 -2.05 9.17
CA ASN A 9 -5.43 -0.71 8.54
C ASN A 9 -3.98 -0.24 8.55
N GLY A 10 -3.27 -0.42 9.67
CA GLY A 10 -1.84 -0.15 9.74
C GLY A 10 -1.01 -1.01 8.79
N CYS A 11 -1.40 -2.26 8.55
CA CYS A 11 -0.76 -3.15 7.59
C CYS A 11 -0.96 -2.64 6.16
N TYR A 12 -2.21 -2.37 5.75
CA TYR A 12 -2.52 -1.89 4.40
C TYR A 12 -1.88 -0.53 4.10
N ALA A 13 -1.87 0.39 5.06
CA ALA A 13 -1.16 1.67 4.92
C ALA A 13 0.35 1.48 4.61
N MET A 14 0.99 0.48 5.23
CA MET A 14 2.40 0.19 4.97
C MET A 14 2.61 -0.60 3.67
N LEU A 15 1.66 -1.43 3.24
CA LEU A 15 1.68 -2.04 1.90
C LEU A 15 1.61 -0.94 0.83
N CYS A 16 0.76 0.06 1.01
CA CYS A 16 0.71 1.23 0.13
C CYS A 16 2.03 2.02 0.14
N GLU A 17 2.71 2.20 1.29
CA GLU A 17 4.03 2.84 1.30
C GLU A 17 5.09 2.00 0.57
N ALA A 18 5.01 0.66 0.63
CA ALA A 18 5.90 -0.22 -0.13
C ALA A 18 5.69 -0.02 -1.64
N LEU A 19 4.44 -0.06 -2.10
CA LEU A 19 4.08 0.19 -3.50
C LEU A 19 4.51 1.59 -3.95
N ARG A 20 4.33 2.60 -3.10
CA ARG A 20 4.79 3.96 -3.38
C ARG A 20 6.30 4.01 -3.59
N ALA A 21 7.08 3.43 -2.68
CA ALA A 21 8.54 3.42 -2.78
C ALA A 21 9.01 2.71 -4.07
N TRP A 22 8.33 1.62 -4.44
CA TRP A 22 8.59 0.89 -5.68
C TRP A 22 8.26 1.72 -6.93
N HIS A 23 7.07 2.34 -7.01
CA HIS A 23 6.69 3.14 -8.17
C HIS A 23 7.54 4.40 -8.32
N ARG A 24 7.96 5.02 -7.21
CA ARG A 24 8.93 6.12 -7.23
C ARG A 24 10.25 5.71 -7.89
N MET A 25 10.74 4.50 -7.59
CA MET A 25 11.96 3.95 -8.17
C MET A 25 11.83 3.73 -9.68
N GLN A 26 10.62 3.37 -10.14
CA GLN A 26 10.27 3.22 -11.56
C GLN A 26 9.89 4.53 -12.25
N LYS A 27 9.91 5.66 -11.53
CA LYS A 27 9.37 6.96 -11.98
C LYS A 27 7.93 6.88 -12.51
N ASP A 28 7.13 5.97 -11.97
CA ASP A 28 5.70 5.87 -12.25
C ASP A 28 4.96 6.85 -11.35
N HIS A 29 4.95 8.13 -11.71
CA HIS A 29 4.37 9.18 -10.87
C HIS A 29 2.87 9.00 -10.60
N PRO A 30 2.04 8.54 -11.56
CA PRO A 30 0.64 8.25 -11.27
C PRO A 30 0.47 7.16 -10.21
N ARG A 31 1.16 6.01 -10.33
CA ARG A 31 1.03 4.94 -9.33
C ARG A 31 1.72 5.26 -8.01
N GLU A 32 2.83 6.00 -8.03
CA GLU A 32 3.44 6.54 -6.82
C GLU A 32 2.45 7.40 -6.04
N THR A 33 1.78 8.33 -6.74
CA THR A 33 0.80 9.23 -6.13
C THR A 33 -0.43 8.46 -5.66
N ALA A 34 -0.93 7.50 -6.44
CA ALA A 34 -2.05 6.64 -6.06
C ALA A 34 -1.77 5.86 -4.77
N ALA A 35 -0.59 5.25 -4.66
CA ALA A 35 -0.15 4.53 -3.48
C ALA A 35 -0.01 5.44 -2.26
N LYS A 36 0.55 6.65 -2.43
CA LYS A 36 0.58 7.66 -1.37
C LYS A 36 -0.83 8.03 -0.89
N VAL A 37 -1.75 8.29 -1.82
CA VAL A 37 -3.13 8.67 -1.49
C VAL A 37 -3.83 7.57 -0.70
N LEU A 38 -3.71 6.30 -1.13
CA LEU A 38 -4.32 5.18 -0.42
C LEU A 38 -3.75 5.01 1.00
N LYS A 39 -2.45 5.22 1.19
CA LYS A 39 -1.87 5.27 2.53
C LYS A 39 -2.51 6.37 3.38
N ASP A 40 -2.73 7.55 2.81
CA ASP A 40 -3.37 8.66 3.52
C ASP A 40 -4.86 8.38 3.80
N VAL A 41 -5.56 7.64 2.92
CA VAL A 41 -6.93 7.12 3.16
C VAL A 41 -6.95 6.16 4.37
N TYR A 42 -6.09 5.13 4.39
CA TYR A 42 -6.00 4.22 5.54
C TYR A 42 -5.60 4.95 6.81
N GLY A 43 -4.73 5.96 6.71
CA GLY A 43 -4.34 6.82 7.83
C GLY A 43 -5.52 7.61 8.38
N TYR A 44 -6.30 8.24 7.50
CA TYR A 44 -7.53 8.95 7.85
C TYR A 44 -8.52 8.01 8.57
N GLU A 45 -8.83 6.85 8.00
CA GLU A 45 -9.76 5.87 8.58
C GLU A 45 -9.29 5.37 9.95
N PHE A 46 -8.00 5.10 10.07
CA PHE A 46 -7.40 4.68 11.33
C PHE A 46 -7.55 5.73 12.43
N HIS A 47 -7.26 7.01 12.13
CA HIS A 47 -7.41 8.09 13.12
C HIS A 47 -8.88 8.46 13.37
N LEU A 48 -9.76 8.35 12.37
CA LEU A 48 -11.20 8.54 12.52
C LEU A 48 -11.79 7.57 13.54
N ASN A 49 -11.29 6.34 13.57
CA ASN A 49 -11.70 5.29 14.51
C ASN A 49 -10.99 5.37 15.88
N GLY A 50 -10.25 6.45 16.16
CA GLY A 50 -9.57 6.66 17.44
C GLY A 50 -8.24 5.92 17.60
N GLY A 51 -7.72 5.30 16.53
CA GLY A 51 -6.37 4.75 16.50
C GLY A 51 -5.29 5.84 16.37
N GLY A 52 -4.04 5.49 16.68
CA GLY A 52 -2.88 6.33 16.35
C GLY A 52 -2.48 7.38 17.37
N CYS A 53 -1.77 8.41 16.90
CA CYS A 53 -1.28 9.48 17.76
C CYS A 53 -2.46 10.40 18.14
N PRO A 54 -2.70 10.69 19.43
CA PRO A 54 -3.80 11.55 19.85
C PRO A 54 -3.67 13.01 19.38
N TRP A 55 -2.47 13.41 18.92
CA TRP A 55 -2.22 14.72 18.32
C TRP A 55 -2.48 14.76 16.82
N ARG A 56 -2.82 13.62 16.20
CA ARG A 56 -3.18 13.56 14.79
C ARG A 56 -4.64 14.02 14.61
N ILE A 57 -4.89 14.79 13.55
CA ILE A 57 -6.20 15.36 13.26
C ILE A 57 -6.78 14.64 12.03
N PRO A 58 -7.87 13.86 12.15
CA PRO A 58 -8.44 13.11 11.02
C PRO A 58 -8.80 13.99 9.82
N SER A 59 -9.29 15.21 10.04
CA SER A 59 -9.62 16.13 8.94
C SER A 59 -8.40 16.55 8.12
N VAL A 60 -7.21 16.61 8.72
CA VAL A 60 -5.96 16.89 8.01
C VAL A 60 -5.55 15.72 7.13
N ASP A 61 -5.68 14.49 7.63
CA ASP A 61 -5.38 13.28 6.84
C ASP A 61 -6.36 13.14 5.66
N HIS A 62 -7.64 13.43 5.88
CA HIS A 62 -8.65 13.49 4.83
C HIS A 62 -8.33 14.56 3.77
N GLU A 63 -7.88 15.75 4.20
CA GLU A 63 -7.45 16.81 3.29
C GLU A 63 -6.25 16.38 2.43
N TRP A 64 -5.27 15.67 3.00
CA TRP A 64 -4.13 15.15 2.24
C TRP A 64 -4.54 14.12 1.19
N ALA A 65 -5.40 13.18 1.57
CA ALA A 65 -5.94 12.18 0.65
C ALA A 65 -6.74 12.83 -0.50
N THR A 66 -7.65 13.76 -0.19
CA THR A 66 -8.44 14.48 -1.21
C THR A 66 -7.56 15.34 -2.12
N ASN A 67 -6.52 15.99 -1.59
CA ASN A 67 -5.58 16.75 -2.41
C ASN A 67 -4.78 15.87 -3.37
N GLY A 68 -4.37 14.67 -2.95
CA GLY A 68 -3.72 13.74 -3.86
C GLY A 68 -4.67 13.15 -4.91
N MET A 69 -5.94 12.91 -4.57
CA MET A 69 -6.97 12.55 -5.57
C MET A 69 -7.12 13.65 -6.64
N ARG A 70 -7.15 14.93 -6.23
CA ARG A 70 -7.18 16.08 -7.17
C ARG A 70 -5.93 16.15 -8.04
N ALA A 71 -4.75 15.86 -7.49
CA ALA A 71 -3.51 15.83 -8.25
C ALA A 71 -3.56 14.80 -9.39
N LEU A 72 -4.26 13.68 -9.15
CA LEU A 72 -4.54 12.62 -10.12
C LEU A 72 -5.72 12.94 -11.05
N GLY A 73 -6.33 14.13 -10.94
CA GLY A 73 -7.46 14.53 -11.79
C GLY A 73 -8.79 13.92 -11.39
N LEU A 74 -8.88 13.30 -10.20
CA LEU A 74 -10.11 12.72 -9.70
C LEU A 74 -10.96 13.77 -8.97
N PRO A 75 -12.30 13.70 -9.07
CA PRO A 75 -13.20 14.63 -8.42
C PRO A 75 -13.28 14.35 -6.91
N ALA A 76 -13.02 15.35 -6.07
CA ALA A 76 -12.82 15.18 -4.63
C ALA A 76 -14.10 14.82 -3.84
N ASP A 77 -15.27 15.02 -4.42
CA ASP A 77 -16.58 14.66 -3.84
C ASP A 77 -16.89 13.15 -3.94
N ARG A 78 -16.03 12.38 -4.62
CA ARG A 78 -16.14 10.92 -4.78
C ARG A 78 -15.07 10.15 -4.00
N PHE A 79 -14.81 10.55 -2.75
CA PHE A 79 -13.69 10.05 -1.95
C PHE A 79 -13.58 8.51 -1.91
N GLU A 80 -14.65 7.82 -1.54
CA GLU A 80 -14.66 6.35 -1.42
C GLU A 80 -14.49 5.66 -2.78
N ASP A 81 -15.25 6.10 -3.79
CA ASP A 81 -15.14 5.57 -5.16
C ASP A 81 -13.72 5.76 -5.71
N ASN A 82 -13.11 6.92 -5.45
CA ASN A 82 -11.75 7.22 -5.89
C ASN A 82 -10.75 6.29 -5.21
N ALA A 83 -10.91 5.96 -3.93
CA ALA A 83 -10.03 4.99 -3.27
C ALA A 83 -10.07 3.63 -3.99
N ILE A 84 -11.24 3.16 -4.42
CA ILE A 84 -11.38 1.93 -5.22
C ILE A 84 -10.67 2.07 -6.57
N VAL A 85 -10.90 3.18 -7.28
CA VAL A 85 -10.24 3.46 -8.58
C VAL A 85 -8.72 3.45 -8.45
N LEU A 86 -8.18 4.06 -7.39
CA LEU A 86 -6.74 4.10 -7.14
C LEU A 86 -6.18 2.71 -6.79
N ALA A 87 -6.92 1.91 -6.03
CA ALA A 87 -6.50 0.54 -5.70
C ALA A 87 -6.47 -0.35 -6.94
N ARG A 88 -7.47 -0.20 -7.83
CA ARG A 88 -7.50 -0.85 -9.14
C ARG A 88 -6.35 -0.42 -10.04
N LEU A 89 -6.00 0.87 -10.06
CA LEU A 89 -4.84 1.38 -10.80
C LEU A 89 -3.53 0.72 -10.34
N LEU A 90 -3.34 0.54 -9.02
CA LEU A 90 -2.18 -0.18 -8.48
C LEU A 90 -2.17 -1.66 -8.88
N ASP A 91 -3.34 -2.32 -8.92
CA ASP A 91 -3.49 -3.71 -9.36
C ASP A 91 -3.55 -3.86 -10.90
N GLY A 92 -3.09 -2.85 -11.64
CA GLY A 92 -2.95 -2.89 -13.10
C GLY A 92 -4.24 -2.64 -13.90
N GLN A 93 -5.37 -2.39 -13.26
CA GLN A 93 -6.66 -2.10 -13.89
C GLN A 93 -6.81 -0.60 -14.19
N ALA A 94 -6.00 -0.11 -15.13
CA ALA A 94 -5.91 1.33 -15.43
C ALA A 94 -7.17 1.96 -16.05
N GLY A 95 -8.04 1.16 -16.70
CA GLY A 95 -9.20 1.68 -17.43
C GLY A 95 -10.20 2.45 -16.56
N ASP A 96 -10.35 2.08 -15.29
CA ASP A 96 -11.23 2.80 -14.35
C ASP A 96 -10.68 4.17 -13.99
N TYR A 97 -9.35 4.27 -13.85
CA TYR A 97 -8.69 5.55 -13.62
C TYR A 97 -8.79 6.44 -14.86
N GLU A 98 -8.59 5.90 -16.05
CA GLU A 98 -8.77 6.63 -17.31
C GLU A 98 -10.18 7.18 -17.45
N LEU A 99 -11.19 6.37 -17.15
CA LEU A 99 -12.59 6.76 -17.20
C LEU A 99 -12.92 7.85 -16.17
N ALA A 100 -12.40 7.73 -14.94
CA ALA A 100 -12.71 8.66 -13.86
C ALA A 100 -11.96 10.00 -13.96
N SER A 101 -10.71 9.99 -14.44
CA SER A 101 -9.83 11.17 -14.49
C SER A 101 -9.75 11.83 -15.87
N GLY A 102 -10.09 11.09 -16.94
CA GLY A 102 -9.81 11.48 -18.32
C GLY A 102 -8.32 11.46 -18.69
N ARG A 103 -7.46 10.85 -17.86
CA ARG A 103 -6.00 10.81 -18.03
C ARG A 103 -5.51 9.39 -18.21
N MET A 104 -4.60 9.18 -19.16
CA MET A 104 -3.87 7.92 -19.29
C MET A 104 -2.75 7.84 -18.24
N PRO A 105 -2.54 6.69 -17.58
CA PRO A 105 -1.37 6.49 -16.76
C PRO A 105 -0.11 6.49 -17.62
N GLU A 106 0.98 6.99 -17.05
CA GLU A 106 2.29 6.98 -17.69
C GLU A 106 2.82 5.54 -17.81
N THR A 107 3.63 5.31 -18.85
CA THR A 107 4.38 4.06 -18.98
C THR A 107 5.60 4.13 -18.06
N PRO A 108 5.74 3.23 -17.07
CA PRO A 108 6.87 3.25 -16.14
C PRO A 108 8.22 3.02 -16.83
N ASP A 109 9.28 3.62 -16.28
CA ASP A 109 10.65 3.21 -16.60
C ASP A 109 10.89 1.79 -16.04
N THR A 110 11.64 0.96 -16.77
CA THR A 110 12.02 -0.40 -16.33
C THR A 110 13.23 -0.41 -15.38
N ALA A 111 13.36 0.64 -14.55
CA ALA A 111 14.49 0.78 -13.63
C ALA A 111 14.28 -0.08 -12.36
N TYR A 112 15.27 -0.94 -12.05
CA TYR A 112 15.27 -1.80 -10.86
C TYR A 112 15.83 -1.11 -9.59
N GLY A 113 16.18 0.18 -9.67
CA GLY A 113 16.77 0.99 -8.60
C GLY A 113 18.09 0.46 -8.05
N SER A 114 18.63 1.15 -7.04
CA SER A 114 19.80 0.69 -6.29
C SER A 114 19.41 -0.28 -5.16
N ASP A 115 20.36 -1.02 -4.61
CA ASP A 115 20.14 -1.85 -3.41
C ASP A 115 19.56 -1.04 -2.24
N ALA A 116 19.96 0.23 -2.11
CA ALA A 116 19.41 1.13 -1.10
C ALA A 116 17.93 1.46 -1.35
N ASP A 117 17.53 1.66 -2.60
CA ASP A 117 16.12 1.90 -2.96
C ASP A 117 15.28 0.66 -2.69
N ARG A 118 15.76 -0.52 -3.08
CA ARG A 118 15.10 -1.80 -2.79
C ARG A 118 14.93 -2.04 -1.30
N PHE A 119 15.97 -1.74 -0.51
CA PHE A 119 15.91 -1.86 0.94
C PHE A 119 14.80 -1.01 1.55
N VAL A 120 14.56 0.20 1.03
CA VAL A 120 13.44 1.05 1.48
C VAL A 120 12.09 0.35 1.28
N VAL A 121 11.88 -0.32 0.15
CA VAL A 121 10.65 -1.07 -0.14
C VAL A 121 10.50 -2.25 0.83
N VAL A 122 11.58 -3.00 1.04
CA VAL A 122 11.62 -4.13 1.98
C VAL A 122 11.29 -3.70 3.40
N GLU A 123 11.80 -2.56 3.86
CA GLU A 123 11.46 -2.02 5.19
C GLU A 123 9.96 -1.73 5.33
N GLN A 124 9.28 -1.30 4.27
CA GLN A 124 7.85 -1.05 4.33
C GLN A 124 7.05 -2.35 4.44
N PHE A 125 7.43 -3.40 3.69
CA PHE A 125 6.85 -4.74 3.88
C PHE A 125 7.08 -5.29 5.29
N HIS A 126 8.30 -5.15 5.81
CA HIS A 126 8.60 -5.54 7.19
C HIS A 126 7.72 -4.78 8.19
N ASN A 127 7.55 -3.46 8.01
CA ASN A 127 6.70 -2.62 8.84
C ASN A 127 5.21 -2.96 8.73
N ALA A 128 4.74 -3.42 7.58
CA ALA A 128 3.39 -3.92 7.40
C ALA A 128 3.20 -5.21 8.23
N PHE A 129 4.04 -6.21 8.00
CA PHE A 129 3.82 -7.54 8.55
C PHE A 129 4.15 -7.68 10.04
N ARG A 130 5.03 -6.82 10.60
CA ARG A 130 5.28 -6.82 12.05
C ARG A 130 4.06 -6.44 12.88
N ARG A 131 3.06 -5.77 12.29
CA ARG A 131 1.80 -5.42 12.96
C ARG A 131 0.89 -6.63 13.21
N ILE A 132 0.98 -7.63 12.33
CA ILE A 132 0.07 -8.78 12.31
C ILE A 132 0.77 -10.11 12.60
N THR A 133 2.06 -10.07 12.91
CA THR A 133 2.90 -11.25 13.18
C THR A 133 3.41 -11.21 14.62
N THR A 134 3.06 -12.22 15.42
CA THR A 134 3.66 -12.44 16.74
C THR A 134 5.13 -12.83 16.60
N ASP A 135 5.97 -12.37 17.53
CA ASP A 135 7.42 -12.63 17.53
C ASP A 135 8.08 -12.29 16.18
N TRP A 136 7.63 -11.19 15.56
CA TRP A 136 8.01 -10.76 14.22
C TRP A 136 9.53 -10.70 14.01
N ASP A 137 10.32 -10.36 15.04
CA ASP A 137 11.79 -10.28 14.95
C ASP A 137 12.42 -11.66 14.66
N SER A 138 11.81 -12.71 15.22
CA SER A 138 12.22 -14.09 14.94
C SER A 138 11.63 -14.61 13.63
N ALA A 139 10.39 -14.22 13.30
CA ALA A 139 9.66 -14.78 12.15
C ALA A 139 10.01 -14.14 10.79
N LEU A 140 10.15 -12.82 10.75
CA LEU A 140 10.33 -12.05 9.51
C LEU A 140 11.81 -11.87 9.17
N ASP A 141 12.16 -11.91 7.89
CA ASP A 141 13.54 -11.74 7.43
C ASP A 141 13.63 -10.85 6.19
N ARG A 142 14.35 -9.74 6.34
CA ARG A 142 14.53 -8.73 5.28
C ARG A 142 15.24 -9.28 4.05
N LYS A 143 16.19 -10.20 4.22
CA LYS A 143 16.89 -10.82 3.09
C LYS A 143 15.96 -11.70 2.27
N THR A 144 15.10 -12.47 2.94
CA THR A 144 14.08 -13.29 2.30
C THR A 144 13.02 -12.43 1.61
N MET A 145 12.61 -11.33 2.25
CA MET A 145 11.72 -10.35 1.63
C MET A 145 12.31 -9.73 0.36
N ASP A 146 13.57 -9.29 0.40
CA ASP A 146 14.27 -8.72 -0.77
C ASP A 146 14.35 -9.74 -1.92
N ALA A 147 14.66 -10.99 -1.62
CA ALA A 147 14.72 -12.07 -2.62
C ALA A 147 13.34 -12.42 -3.22
N ASN A 148 12.23 -12.04 -2.56
CA ASN A 148 10.87 -12.27 -3.04
C ASN A 148 10.15 -10.97 -3.42
N LEU A 149 10.86 -9.84 -3.55
CA LEU A 149 10.26 -8.52 -3.69
C LEU A 149 9.31 -8.44 -4.90
N GLU A 150 9.75 -8.95 -6.04
CA GLU A 150 8.99 -8.97 -7.30
C GLU A 150 7.72 -9.83 -7.20
N ARG A 151 7.66 -10.78 -6.26
CA ARG A 151 6.46 -11.58 -5.97
C ARG A 151 5.55 -10.89 -4.96
N LEU A 152 6.12 -10.16 -4.00
CA LEU A 152 5.38 -9.43 -2.97
C LEU A 152 4.60 -8.25 -3.54
N LEU A 153 5.17 -7.51 -4.48
CA LEU A 153 4.57 -6.31 -5.07
C LEU A 153 3.18 -6.53 -5.69
N PRO A 154 3.00 -7.47 -6.66
CA PRO A 154 1.67 -7.71 -7.22
C PRO A 154 0.68 -8.25 -6.18
N LEU A 155 1.14 -9.07 -5.22
CA LEU A 155 0.28 -9.53 -4.13
C LEU A 155 -0.18 -8.38 -3.22
N ALA A 156 0.68 -7.38 -2.99
CA ALA A 156 0.35 -6.20 -2.19
C ALA A 156 -0.72 -5.35 -2.87
N ALA A 157 -0.53 -5.05 -4.17
CA ALA A 157 -1.50 -4.30 -4.95
C ALA A 157 -2.86 -5.02 -5.00
N HIS A 158 -2.84 -6.33 -5.23
CA HIS A 158 -4.03 -7.17 -5.24
C HIS A 158 -4.76 -7.18 -3.88
N THR A 159 -4.00 -7.30 -2.79
CA THR A 159 -4.52 -7.27 -1.42
C THR A 159 -5.25 -5.97 -1.13
N VAL A 160 -4.63 -4.83 -1.45
CA VAL A 160 -5.22 -3.50 -1.26
C VAL A 160 -6.49 -3.35 -2.08
N ARG A 161 -6.51 -3.83 -3.33
CA ARG A 161 -7.73 -3.81 -4.15
C ARG A 161 -8.86 -4.64 -3.53
N ILE A 162 -8.60 -5.90 -3.17
CA ILE A 162 -9.63 -6.78 -2.58
C ILE A 162 -10.26 -6.10 -1.36
N GLU A 163 -9.44 -5.54 -0.47
CA GLU A 163 -9.95 -4.90 0.74
C GLU A 163 -10.76 -3.63 0.43
N ARG A 164 -10.27 -2.76 -0.47
CA ARG A 164 -11.02 -1.56 -0.89
C ARG A 164 -12.34 -1.89 -1.58
N GLU A 165 -12.44 -3.04 -2.23
CA GLU A 165 -13.69 -3.55 -2.82
C GLU A 165 -14.63 -4.21 -1.78
N GLY A 166 -14.30 -4.15 -0.48
CA GLY A 166 -15.09 -4.70 0.62
C GLY A 166 -14.83 -6.18 0.89
N GLY A 167 -13.78 -6.76 0.31
CA GLY A 167 -13.36 -8.13 0.54
C GLY A 167 -12.47 -8.31 1.78
N ILE A 168 -12.21 -9.57 2.13
CA ILE A 168 -11.28 -9.94 3.21
C ILE A 168 -10.09 -10.66 2.56
N PRO A 169 -8.98 -9.96 2.29
CA PRO A 169 -7.85 -10.56 1.59
C PRO A 169 -7.13 -11.59 2.47
N ASP A 170 -6.64 -12.67 1.85
CA ASP A 170 -5.76 -13.63 2.51
C ASP A 170 -4.31 -13.16 2.47
N LEU A 171 -3.77 -12.78 3.63
CA LEU A 171 -2.39 -12.29 3.76
C LEU A 171 -1.35 -13.42 3.89
N ARG A 172 -1.77 -14.69 4.04
CA ARG A 172 -0.86 -15.83 4.24
C ARG A 172 0.16 -15.98 3.11
N PRO A 173 -0.19 -15.88 1.83
CA PRO A 173 0.78 -16.02 0.74
C PRO A 173 1.92 -14.99 0.83
N MET A 174 1.63 -13.74 1.21
CA MET A 174 2.67 -12.73 1.39
C MET A 174 3.52 -13.01 2.64
N LEU A 175 2.88 -13.38 3.75
CA LEU A 175 3.59 -13.71 4.99
C LEU A 175 4.57 -14.87 4.80
N GLU A 176 4.21 -15.88 4.01
CA GLU A 176 5.11 -17.00 3.67
C GLU A 176 6.35 -16.54 2.89
N LEU A 177 6.23 -15.55 2.02
CA LEU A 177 7.35 -14.95 1.28
C LEU A 177 8.25 -14.06 2.15
N CYS A 178 7.78 -13.68 3.34
CA CYS A 178 8.49 -12.81 4.27
C CYS A 178 9.22 -13.56 5.40
N ARG A 179 8.91 -14.85 5.58
CA ARG A 179 9.40 -15.63 6.72
C ARG A 179 10.78 -16.23 6.46
N LYS A 180 11.58 -16.37 7.52
CA LYS A 180 12.82 -17.15 7.47
C LYS A 180 12.51 -18.54 6.93
N THR A 181 13.21 -18.94 5.87
CA THR A 181 13.26 -20.35 5.48
C THR A 181 14.01 -21.07 6.59
N HIS A 182 13.32 -21.88 7.40
CA HIS A 182 14.02 -22.82 8.26
C HIS A 182 14.83 -23.74 7.34
N LYS A 183 16.16 -23.63 7.37
CA LYS A 183 17.00 -24.68 6.81
C LYS A 183 16.66 -25.95 7.58
N GLN A 184 16.09 -26.94 6.87
CA GLN A 184 16.04 -28.31 7.34
C GLN A 184 17.46 -28.87 7.44
#